data_AF-A0A1X7VKG3-F1
#
_entry.id   AF-A0A1X7VKG3-F1
#
_cell.length_a   1.000
_cell.length_b   1.000
_cell.length_c   1.000
_cell.angle_alpha   90.00
_cell.angle_beta   90.00
_cell.angle_gamma   90.00
#
_symmetry.space_group_name_H-M   'P 1'
#
loop_
_entity.id
_entity.type
_entity.pdbx_description
1 polymer ?
#
loop_
_entity_poly.entity_id
_entity_poly.type
_entity_poly.pdbx_seq_one_letter_code
_entity_poly.pdbx_strand_id
1 'polypeptide(L)'
;MSSQEESASSLNKPTRHFPVPVTSKDVTTPDEETRSLQPPTTREQPQAVHESTPHKPPPTAKVAPLVGGSSSAAIITSQRSTTPHEGTSVVGTPRRKGNKLDVLSSSFSCVSLSPTRTGGGSERSSPVKELLHADRMRNLMSLLTEKSQIIEKQKNTITRLQQDCKKKDSQLRLLTLPQANEGNVGGEANVGLSAPVKLDILSRKLDEAYYELEKAKSESDVMRDKISDKDSHISQLETDADRYKAKIKLLEDKIVKLEGYLGNTPTMEEHYSMKEQVTELHSQNILLSERLREKEDKIMAQIDELRDKETMLREMSINIRDLKQDNSDLRLQCETSDRRLVELHSDISQYKIELMKSKQQITELEEKNRQDLRDMRERHKLRFQEATAKLKEQYKTVTKRNRQLELQLLKNSDVMTALNNELKLSQGTVADLKSSFGDLVKQNQILMEKNYGLQEPPEVGRSGIVSVSPVSDGSDESLQALSQEVSQCVEEVDSLVSLASSIFEGKEPDMSLLLGGGATGNGDHKTDSELDPARKYEQQLTQVQKNRKEIERLREKVTDHFASKVANECHLQ
;
A
#
# COMPACT_ATOMS: atom_id res chain seq x y z
N MET A 1 32.91 -22.54 -40.35
CA MET A 1 31.97 -23.69 -40.39
C MET A 1 31.13 -23.60 -39.13
N SER A 2 29.80 -23.49 -39.15
CA SER A 2 28.86 -23.08 -40.21
C SER A 2 27.67 -22.46 -39.45
N SER A 3 27.32 -21.20 -39.68
CA SER A 3 26.38 -20.72 -40.71
C SER A 3 24.90 -21.04 -40.42
N GLN A 4 24.09 -19.97 -40.35
CA GLN A 4 22.69 -19.87 -40.84
C GLN A 4 21.59 -20.64 -40.02
N GLU A 5 20.33 -20.18 -39.97
CA GLU A 5 19.72 -18.96 -40.53
C GLU A 5 18.49 -18.43 -39.75
N GLU A 6 18.02 -17.28 -40.21
CA GLU A 6 16.85 -16.52 -39.75
C GLU A 6 15.50 -17.17 -40.13
N SER A 7 14.40 -16.70 -39.51
CA SER A 7 13.12 -16.49 -40.19
C SER A 7 12.18 -15.61 -39.36
N ALA A 8 11.54 -14.63 -39.98
CA ALA A 8 10.59 -13.72 -39.33
C ALA A 8 9.45 -13.24 -40.26
N SER A 9 8.21 -13.39 -39.79
CA SER A 9 6.98 -12.73 -40.30
C SER A 9 5.84 -13.04 -39.29
N SER A 10 5.09 -12.11 -38.70
CA SER A 10 4.32 -10.94 -39.18
C SER A 10 2.95 -11.28 -39.81
N LEU A 11 1.85 -10.86 -39.15
CA LEU A 11 0.81 -9.97 -39.70
C LEU A 11 -0.40 -9.71 -38.74
N ASN A 12 -1.05 -8.57 -39.00
CA ASN A 12 -2.50 -8.25 -38.82
C ASN A 12 -3.19 -8.18 -37.42
N LYS A 13 -3.42 -6.91 -37.04
CA LYS A 13 -4.65 -6.31 -36.44
C LYS A 13 -5.95 -6.73 -37.20
N PRO A 14 -7.21 -6.54 -36.68
CA PRO A 14 -7.64 -5.33 -35.96
C PRO A 14 -8.76 -5.38 -34.88
N THR A 15 -8.79 -4.27 -34.12
CA THR A 15 -9.93 -3.48 -33.63
C THR A 15 -11.34 -4.08 -33.55
N ARG A 16 -11.96 -3.97 -32.38
CA ARG A 16 -13.43 -3.87 -32.21
C ARG A 16 -13.79 -2.68 -31.31
N HIS A 17 -14.50 -1.70 -31.86
CA HIS A 17 -15.34 -0.77 -31.11
C HIS A 17 -16.75 -1.33 -30.99
N PHE A 18 -17.43 -1.10 -29.87
CA PHE A 18 -18.90 -1.08 -29.71
C PHE A 18 -19.23 -0.19 -28.49
N PRO A 19 -20.48 0.32 -28.32
CA PRO A 19 -20.65 1.73 -27.99
C PRO A 19 -21.33 2.00 -26.64
N VAL A 20 -21.28 3.28 -26.24
CA VAL A 20 -22.09 3.84 -25.15
C VAL A 20 -23.56 3.98 -25.60
N PRO A 21 -24.55 3.55 -24.80
CA PRO A 21 -25.95 3.92 -25.00
C PRO A 21 -26.22 5.34 -24.47
N VAL A 22 -26.87 6.18 -25.29
CA VAL A 22 -27.35 7.50 -24.89
C VAL A 22 -28.80 7.41 -24.43
N THR A 23 -29.11 7.97 -23.25
CA THR A 23 -30.49 8.29 -22.86
C THR A 23 -30.55 9.67 -22.22
N SER A 24 -30.97 10.66 -22.99
CA SER A 24 -31.28 12.02 -22.51
C SER A 24 -32.78 12.19 -22.29
N LYS A 25 -33.14 12.83 -21.17
CA LYS A 25 -34.37 13.60 -20.88
C LYS A 25 -34.38 13.88 -19.38
N ASP A 26 -34.84 15.00 -18.82
CA ASP A 26 -35.22 16.38 -19.19
C ASP A 26 -36.00 16.89 -17.94
N VAL A 27 -36.50 18.15 -17.92
CA VAL A 27 -37.19 18.85 -16.78
C VAL A 27 -36.19 19.51 -15.81
N THR A 28 -35.84 20.82 -15.93
CA THR A 28 -36.57 22.07 -15.57
C THR A 28 -37.01 22.16 -14.10
N THR A 29 -36.89 23.26 -13.34
CA THR A 29 -36.83 24.72 -13.66
C THR A 29 -35.78 25.48 -12.82
N PRO A 30 -35.52 26.79 -13.08
CA PRO A 30 -34.53 27.62 -12.36
C PRO A 30 -35.14 28.64 -11.37
N ASP A 31 -34.26 29.28 -10.59
CA ASP A 31 -34.24 30.68 -10.10
C ASP A 31 -32.73 31.03 -9.94
N GLU A 32 -32.13 32.18 -10.28
CA GLU A 32 -32.31 33.59 -9.83
C GLU A 32 -32.08 33.80 -8.31
N GLU A 33 -31.30 34.79 -7.82
CA GLU A 33 -30.87 36.08 -8.42
C GLU A 33 -29.50 36.63 -7.88
N THR A 34 -28.83 37.47 -8.70
CA THR A 34 -27.91 38.61 -8.36
C THR A 34 -26.60 38.52 -7.52
N ARG A 35 -25.49 39.01 -8.15
CA ARG A 35 -24.53 40.11 -7.74
C ARG A 35 -23.69 39.95 -6.42
N SER A 36 -22.53 40.61 -6.22
CA SER A 36 -21.86 41.70 -6.95
C SER A 36 -20.32 41.76 -6.78
N LEU A 37 -19.65 42.24 -7.84
CA LEU A 37 -18.42 43.08 -7.93
C LEU A 37 -17.22 42.99 -6.94
N GLN A 38 -16.07 42.69 -7.56
CA GLN A 38 -14.66 43.11 -7.34
C GLN A 38 -14.40 44.65 -7.25
N PRO A 39 -13.14 45.19 -7.09
CA PRO A 39 -11.82 44.62 -6.68
C PRO A 39 -11.07 45.46 -5.57
N PRO A 40 -9.78 45.93 -5.67
CA PRO A 40 -8.60 45.31 -5.03
C PRO A 40 -7.70 46.26 -4.18
N THR A 41 -6.41 45.87 -3.97
CA THR A 41 -5.18 46.58 -3.50
C THR A 41 -4.70 46.26 -2.06
N THR A 42 -3.42 46.43 -1.63
CA THR A 42 -2.05 46.36 -2.22
C THR A 42 -1.00 46.53 -1.07
N ARG A 43 0.20 45.88 -1.13
CA ARG A 43 1.37 46.06 -0.20
C ARG A 43 1.13 45.59 1.26
N GLU A 44 2.12 45.35 2.14
CA GLU A 44 3.60 45.52 2.09
C GLU A 44 4.37 44.47 2.96
N GLN A 45 5.71 44.45 2.86
CA GLN A 45 6.71 43.81 3.76
C GLN A 45 7.59 44.95 4.37
N PRO A 46 8.48 44.80 5.40
CA PRO A 46 9.29 43.59 5.76
C PRO A 46 9.68 43.40 7.27
N GLN A 47 10.66 42.50 7.52
CA GLN A 47 11.63 42.43 8.67
C GLN A 47 11.09 42.18 10.11
N ALA A 48 11.44 41.06 10.78
CA ALA A 48 12.67 40.75 11.57
C ALA A 48 12.56 41.23 13.04
N VAL A 49 13.05 40.55 14.10
CA VAL A 49 14.41 40.04 14.43
C VAL A 49 14.35 38.92 15.52
N HIS A 50 15.46 38.16 15.74
CA HIS A 50 15.86 37.21 16.83
C HIS A 50 14.92 36.90 18.04
N GLU A 51 14.89 35.67 18.60
CA GLU A 51 15.98 35.08 19.42
C GLU A 51 16.01 33.55 19.65
N SER A 52 17.24 33.04 19.83
CA SER A 52 17.72 32.07 20.85
C SER A 52 17.11 30.65 21.04
N THR A 53 17.76 29.67 20.41
CA THR A 53 17.96 28.23 20.78
C THR A 53 18.52 28.02 22.22
N PRO A 54 18.47 26.81 22.89
CA PRO A 54 19.04 25.54 22.35
C PRO A 54 18.61 24.13 22.89
N HIS A 55 19.23 23.10 22.27
CA HIS A 55 19.55 21.71 22.73
C HIS A 55 18.54 20.53 22.72
N LYS A 56 18.78 19.58 21.77
CA LYS A 56 18.97 18.08 21.82
C LYS A 56 18.54 17.26 23.07
N PRO A 57 18.34 15.91 22.99
CA PRO A 57 18.57 14.95 21.86
C PRO A 57 17.41 13.94 21.55
N PRO A 58 17.53 13.06 20.52
CA PRO A 58 16.49 12.08 20.09
C PRO A 58 16.49 10.71 20.84
N PRO A 59 15.52 9.79 20.59
CA PRO A 59 15.11 8.75 21.57
C PRO A 59 15.85 7.40 21.50
N THR A 60 15.52 6.54 22.47
CA THR A 60 16.15 5.23 22.74
C THR A 60 15.72 4.10 21.79
N ALA A 61 16.65 3.18 21.51
CA ALA A 61 16.38 1.95 20.78
C ALA A 61 15.65 0.91 21.66
N LYS A 62 14.75 0.13 21.05
CA LYS A 62 14.15 -1.07 21.69
C LYS A 62 14.90 -2.33 21.26
N VAL A 63 15.20 -3.19 22.24
CA VAL A 63 15.85 -4.49 22.04
C VAL A 63 14.80 -5.56 21.70
N ALA A 64 15.12 -6.45 20.76
CA ALA A 64 14.32 -7.64 20.47
C ALA A 64 14.90 -8.88 21.19
N PRO A 65 14.06 -9.77 21.76
CA PRO A 65 14.51 -11.06 22.29
C PRO A 65 14.58 -12.13 21.19
N LEU A 66 15.59 -12.99 21.25
CA LEU A 66 15.75 -14.13 20.35
C LEU A 66 15.26 -15.45 20.97
N VAL A 67 14.94 -16.38 20.07
CA VAL A 67 14.46 -17.75 20.25
C VAL A 67 15.24 -18.58 21.27
N GLY A 68 14.51 -19.36 22.09
CA GLY A 68 15.01 -20.56 22.77
C GLY A 68 13.98 -21.15 23.76
N GLY A 69 13.73 -22.47 23.86
CA GLY A 69 14.20 -23.58 23.03
C GLY A 69 14.54 -24.86 23.80
N SER A 70 13.56 -25.59 24.35
CA SER A 70 13.68 -26.95 24.93
C SER A 70 12.31 -27.47 25.42
N SER A 71 12.07 -28.77 25.69
CA SER A 71 12.49 -30.04 25.05
C SER A 71 11.77 -31.23 25.73
N SER A 72 11.64 -32.38 25.06
CA SER A 72 11.25 -33.71 25.63
C SER A 72 9.83 -33.90 26.21
N ALA A 73 9.24 -35.11 26.29
CA ALA A 73 9.43 -36.37 25.55
C ALA A 73 8.30 -37.40 25.86
N ALA A 74 8.10 -38.39 24.96
CA ALA A 74 7.34 -39.65 25.16
C ALA A 74 5.80 -39.51 25.37
N ILE A 75 4.94 -40.53 25.25
CA ILE A 75 5.08 -42.01 25.25
C ILE A 75 4.39 -42.68 24.03
N ILE A 76 4.78 -43.93 23.74
CA ILE A 76 4.38 -44.76 22.58
C ILE A 76 3.29 -45.80 22.95
N THR A 77 2.27 -46.01 22.11
CA THR A 77 1.73 -47.34 21.66
C THR A 77 0.49 -47.20 20.76
N SER A 78 0.01 -48.21 20.02
CA SER A 78 0.58 -49.01 18.89
C SER A 78 -0.52 -49.96 18.33
N GLN A 79 -0.31 -50.56 17.13
CA GLN A 79 -1.10 -51.63 16.47
C GLN A 79 -2.44 -51.16 15.84
N ARG A 80 -2.80 -51.43 14.56
CA ARG A 80 -2.94 -52.65 13.69
C ARG A 80 -4.25 -53.46 13.96
N SER A 81 -4.97 -54.03 12.98
CA SER A 81 -4.94 -53.93 11.48
C SER A 81 -6.14 -54.64 10.80
N THR A 82 -6.22 -54.58 9.46
CA THR A 82 -6.75 -55.61 8.50
C THR A 82 -8.27 -55.99 8.41
N THR A 83 -8.96 -55.43 7.39
CA THR A 83 -9.53 -56.06 6.14
C THR A 83 -9.56 -57.60 5.94
N PRO A 84 -10.27 -58.20 4.92
CA PRO A 84 -11.51 -57.82 4.16
C PRO A 84 -12.45 -59.01 3.73
N HIS A 85 -13.52 -58.72 2.95
CA HIS A 85 -14.35 -59.64 2.09
C HIS A 85 -15.11 -60.81 2.80
N GLU A 86 -16.09 -61.56 2.26
CA GLU A 86 -16.86 -61.65 0.97
C GLU A 86 -18.40 -61.51 1.30
N GLY A 87 -19.42 -61.60 0.44
CA GLY A 87 -19.55 -61.78 -1.02
C GLY A 87 -20.44 -62.97 -1.43
N THR A 88 -21.76 -62.79 -1.65
CA THR A 88 -22.62 -63.75 -2.39
C THR A 88 -23.97 -63.15 -2.84
N SER A 89 -24.69 -63.84 -3.73
CA SER A 89 -25.93 -63.41 -4.43
C SER A 89 -26.93 -64.58 -4.56
N VAL A 90 -27.94 -64.46 -5.45
CA VAL A 90 -28.72 -65.53 -6.16
C VAL A 90 -30.20 -65.76 -5.74
N VAL A 91 -31.13 -65.30 -6.62
CA VAL A 91 -32.47 -65.88 -6.96
C VAL A 91 -33.58 -65.88 -5.86
N GLY A 92 -34.90 -65.76 -6.14
CA GLY A 92 -35.64 -65.59 -7.41
C GLY A 92 -37.17 -65.39 -7.23
N THR A 93 -37.92 -65.37 -8.35
CA THR A 93 -39.39 -65.14 -8.45
C THR A 93 -40.16 -66.49 -8.66
N PRO A 94 -41.50 -66.64 -8.95
CA PRO A 94 -42.54 -65.65 -9.33
C PRO A 94 -44.04 -65.89 -8.92
N ARG A 95 -44.91 -64.94 -9.34
CA ARG A 95 -46.33 -65.07 -9.83
C ARG A 95 -47.40 -65.92 -9.09
N ARG A 96 -48.53 -65.24 -8.77
CA ARG A 96 -49.92 -65.53 -9.24
C ARG A 96 -50.82 -64.29 -8.96
N LYS A 97 -51.61 -63.76 -9.90
CA LYS A 97 -53.05 -64.07 -10.19
C LYS A 97 -53.85 -64.46 -8.94
N GLY A 98 -54.90 -63.75 -8.46
CA GLY A 98 -55.62 -62.57 -8.97
C GLY A 98 -57.08 -62.90 -9.29
N ASN A 99 -58.03 -62.04 -8.89
CA ASN A 99 -59.45 -62.09 -9.30
C ASN A 99 -60.13 -60.73 -9.12
N LYS A 100 -61.15 -60.44 -9.92
CA LYS A 100 -62.15 -59.37 -9.69
C LYS A 100 -63.39 -59.97 -9.02
N LEU A 101 -64.13 -59.15 -8.28
CA LEU A 101 -65.60 -59.09 -8.36
C LEU A 101 -66.06 -57.72 -7.84
N ASP A 102 -67.12 -57.19 -8.44
CA ASP A 102 -67.62 -55.83 -8.22
C ASP A 102 -68.96 -55.84 -7.44
N VAL A 103 -69.51 -54.64 -7.20
CA VAL A 103 -70.94 -54.32 -7.09
C VAL A 103 -71.65 -54.41 -5.70
N LEU A 104 -72.06 -53.22 -5.22
CA LEU A 104 -73.19 -52.88 -4.32
C LEU A 104 -73.13 -53.35 -2.83
N SER A 105 -73.50 -52.57 -1.81
CA SER A 105 -74.19 -51.26 -1.74
C SER A 105 -74.08 -50.63 -0.32
N SER A 106 -74.89 -49.60 -0.03
CA SER A 106 -75.21 -49.04 1.31
C SER A 106 -74.12 -48.22 2.04
N SER A 107 -74.13 -46.94 1.72
CA SER A 107 -73.75 -45.81 2.58
C SER A 107 -73.96 -46.01 4.10
N PHE A 108 -72.96 -45.59 4.89
CA PHE A 108 -73.14 -44.62 5.97
C PHE A 108 -71.84 -43.82 6.19
N SER A 109 -71.96 -42.55 6.54
CA SER A 109 -70.83 -41.61 6.68
C SER A 109 -70.21 -41.64 8.08
N CYS A 110 -68.88 -41.66 8.19
CA CYS A 110 -68.22 -41.17 9.41
C CYS A 110 -66.78 -40.66 9.18
N VAL A 111 -66.49 -39.55 9.85
CA VAL A 111 -65.25 -38.77 10.01
C VAL A 111 -63.91 -39.44 9.62
N SER A 112 -63.16 -38.77 8.74
CA SER A 112 -61.74 -39.03 8.51
C SER A 112 -60.84 -38.31 9.53
N LEU A 113 -59.93 -39.04 10.18
CA LEU A 113 -58.77 -38.47 10.88
C LEU A 113 -57.49 -39.20 10.45
N SER A 114 -56.50 -38.42 10.01
CA SER A 114 -55.24 -38.93 9.45
C SER A 114 -54.18 -39.17 10.54
N PRO A 115 -53.42 -40.27 10.50
CA PRO A 115 -52.31 -40.49 11.41
C PRO A 115 -51.04 -39.75 10.94
N THR A 116 -50.55 -38.78 11.72
CA THR A 116 -49.21 -38.21 11.55
C THR A 116 -48.15 -39.10 12.22
N ARG A 117 -46.96 -39.17 11.60
CA ARG A 117 -45.90 -40.14 11.91
C ARG A 117 -44.57 -39.40 12.08
N THR A 118 -44.04 -39.34 13.31
CA THR A 118 -42.60 -39.28 13.66
C THR A 118 -42.43 -39.25 15.17
N GLY A 119 -41.49 -40.01 15.73
CA GLY A 119 -41.26 -40.04 17.19
C GLY A 119 -40.33 -41.16 17.66
N GLY A 120 -39.18 -41.34 17.01
CA GLY A 120 -38.25 -42.45 17.30
C GLY A 120 -37.41 -42.28 18.57
N GLY A 121 -38.05 -42.25 19.74
CA GLY A 121 -37.37 -42.23 21.04
C GLY A 121 -36.87 -43.61 21.46
N SER A 122 -35.59 -43.91 21.22
CA SER A 122 -34.94 -45.15 21.67
C SER A 122 -34.58 -45.09 23.16
N GLU A 123 -35.58 -44.97 24.03
CA GLU A 123 -35.38 -45.13 25.46
C GLU A 123 -34.97 -46.58 25.75
N ARG A 124 -33.74 -46.78 26.23
CA ARG A 124 -33.33 -48.07 26.79
C ARG A 124 -34.09 -48.28 28.09
N SER A 125 -35.15 -49.09 28.01
CA SER A 125 -35.91 -49.59 29.15
C SER A 125 -34.96 -50.01 30.27
N SER A 126 -35.15 -49.45 31.47
CA SER A 126 -34.37 -49.85 32.64
C SER A 126 -34.84 -51.24 33.07
N PRO A 127 -33.95 -52.22 33.29
CA PRO A 127 -34.34 -53.59 33.67
C PRO A 127 -35.15 -53.64 34.98
N VAL A 128 -35.07 -52.59 35.81
CA VAL A 128 -35.92 -52.42 37.00
C VAL A 128 -37.40 -52.24 36.62
N LYS A 129 -37.70 -51.51 35.54
CA LYS A 129 -39.08 -51.32 35.03
C LYS A 129 -39.65 -52.64 34.49
N GLU A 130 -38.84 -53.41 33.77
CA GLU A 130 -39.22 -54.73 33.25
C GLU A 130 -39.46 -55.75 34.38
N LEU A 131 -38.61 -55.77 35.40
CA LEU A 131 -38.78 -56.65 36.56
C LEU A 131 -40.07 -56.31 37.34
N LEU A 132 -40.31 -55.02 37.62
CA LEU A 132 -41.55 -54.55 38.26
C LEU A 132 -42.79 -54.87 37.42
N HIS A 133 -42.70 -54.79 36.09
CA HIS A 133 -43.79 -55.19 35.20
C HIS A 133 -44.03 -56.72 35.25
N ALA A 134 -42.97 -57.53 35.27
CA ALA A 134 -43.07 -58.98 35.38
C ALA A 134 -43.64 -59.45 36.74
N ASP A 135 -43.29 -58.79 37.85
CA ASP A 135 -43.90 -59.03 39.17
C ASP A 135 -45.38 -58.62 39.17
N ARG A 136 -45.73 -57.44 38.62
CA ARG A 136 -47.12 -56.99 38.50
C ARG A 136 -47.97 -57.96 37.65
N MET A 137 -47.41 -58.50 36.57
CA MET A 137 -48.06 -59.51 35.73
C MET A 137 -48.22 -60.86 36.45
N ARG A 138 -47.23 -61.32 37.23
CA ARG A 138 -47.36 -62.53 38.06
C ARG A 138 -48.46 -62.38 39.11
N ASN A 139 -48.53 -61.24 39.80
CA ASN A 139 -49.58 -60.96 40.77
C ASN A 139 -50.97 -60.87 40.12
N LEU A 140 -51.08 -60.25 38.94
CA LEU A 140 -52.33 -60.19 38.18
C LEU A 140 -52.83 -61.59 37.78
N MET A 141 -51.93 -62.46 37.30
CA MET A 141 -52.26 -63.85 36.93
C MET A 141 -52.67 -64.68 38.15
N SER A 142 -52.01 -64.50 39.30
CA SER A 142 -52.41 -65.14 40.56
C SER A 142 -53.84 -64.76 40.94
N LEU A 143 -54.15 -63.45 40.99
CA LEU A 143 -55.47 -62.93 41.31
C LEU A 143 -56.55 -63.39 40.31
N LEU A 144 -56.18 -63.59 39.04
CA LEU A 144 -57.07 -64.12 38.01
C LEU A 144 -57.46 -65.58 38.31
N THR A 145 -56.49 -66.43 38.69
CA THR A 145 -56.78 -67.83 39.03
C THR A 145 -57.61 -67.96 40.32
N GLU A 146 -57.36 -67.13 41.34
CA GLU A 146 -58.19 -67.07 42.55
C GLU A 146 -59.64 -66.67 42.22
N LYS A 147 -59.84 -65.62 41.42
CA LYS A 147 -61.18 -65.20 40.96
C LYS A 147 -61.88 -66.33 40.18
N SER A 148 -61.17 -67.05 39.32
CA SER A 148 -61.73 -68.22 38.62
C SER A 148 -62.21 -69.32 39.58
N GLN A 149 -61.42 -69.65 40.62
CA GLN A 149 -61.83 -70.62 41.64
C GLN A 149 -63.05 -70.16 42.45
N ILE A 150 -63.16 -68.85 42.75
CA ILE A 150 -64.33 -68.29 43.45
C ILE A 150 -65.59 -68.39 42.57
N ILE A 151 -65.49 -68.05 41.29
CA ILE A 151 -66.58 -68.19 40.31
C ILE A 151 -67.04 -69.64 40.20
N GLU A 152 -66.12 -70.60 40.16
CA GLU A 152 -66.45 -72.03 40.08
C GLU A 152 -67.11 -72.55 41.37
N LYS A 153 -66.63 -72.14 42.56
CA LYS A 153 -67.30 -72.40 43.85
C LYS A 153 -68.73 -71.84 43.88
N GLN A 154 -68.93 -70.60 43.42
CA GLN A 154 -70.26 -69.98 43.35
C GLN A 154 -71.19 -70.72 42.38
N LYS A 155 -70.70 -71.07 41.18
CA LYS A 155 -71.43 -71.85 40.16
C LYS A 155 -71.92 -73.19 40.73
N ASN A 156 -71.07 -73.90 41.48
CA ASN A 156 -71.41 -75.17 42.12
C ASN A 156 -72.44 -75.02 43.25
N THR A 157 -72.42 -73.92 44.00
CA THR A 157 -73.46 -73.61 44.99
C THR A 157 -74.80 -73.30 44.32
N ILE A 158 -74.81 -72.53 43.23
CA ILE A 158 -76.02 -72.19 42.48
C ILE A 158 -76.69 -73.45 41.91
N THR A 159 -75.94 -74.35 41.29
CA THR A 159 -76.50 -75.60 40.74
C THR A 159 -77.06 -76.52 41.83
N ARG A 160 -76.46 -76.52 43.03
CA ARG A 160 -76.99 -77.26 44.19
C ARG A 160 -78.32 -76.69 44.69
N LEU A 161 -78.42 -75.36 44.84
CA LEU A 161 -79.67 -74.68 45.21
C LEU A 161 -80.77 -74.91 44.17
N GLN A 162 -80.45 -74.86 42.87
CA GLN A 162 -81.41 -75.15 41.80
C GLN A 162 -81.94 -76.59 41.84
N GLN A 163 -81.13 -77.57 42.28
CA GLN A 163 -81.61 -78.95 42.50
C GLN A 163 -82.55 -79.04 43.71
N ASP A 164 -82.25 -78.34 44.81
CA ASP A 164 -83.08 -78.38 46.02
C ASP A 164 -84.41 -77.62 45.86
N CYS A 165 -84.44 -76.53 45.08
CA CYS A 165 -85.70 -75.90 44.66
C CYS A 165 -86.58 -76.88 43.87
N LYS A 166 -86.02 -77.57 42.86
CA LYS A 166 -86.76 -78.57 42.07
C LYS A 166 -87.33 -79.71 42.93
N LYS A 167 -86.62 -80.15 43.98
CA LYS A 167 -87.14 -81.11 44.97
C LYS A 167 -88.34 -80.55 45.72
N LYS A 168 -88.25 -79.33 46.26
CA LYS A 168 -89.36 -78.69 47.00
C LYS A 168 -90.59 -78.44 46.12
N ASP A 169 -90.41 -78.01 44.88
CA ASP A 169 -91.52 -77.86 43.92
C ASP A 169 -92.23 -79.19 43.65
N SER A 170 -91.47 -80.30 43.54
CA SER A 170 -92.04 -81.63 43.36
C SER A 170 -92.80 -82.15 44.59
N GLN A 171 -92.41 -81.72 45.80
CA GLN A 171 -93.13 -82.02 47.04
C GLN A 171 -94.42 -81.21 47.15
N LEU A 172 -94.39 -79.91 46.85
CA LEU A 172 -95.57 -79.03 46.88
C LEU A 172 -96.65 -79.48 45.89
N ARG A 173 -96.26 -79.92 44.69
CA ARG A 173 -97.22 -80.44 43.69
C ARG A 173 -97.92 -81.74 44.10
N LEU A 174 -97.42 -82.46 45.12
CA LEU A 174 -98.04 -83.66 45.65
C LEU A 174 -99.14 -83.37 46.70
N LEU A 175 -99.21 -82.13 47.22
CA LEU A 175 -100.10 -81.74 48.31
C LEU A 175 -101.36 -80.97 47.87
N THR A 176 -101.47 -80.61 46.58
CA THR A 176 -102.54 -79.72 46.08
C THR A 176 -103.47 -80.43 45.09
N LEU A 177 -104.45 -81.17 45.62
CA LEU A 177 -105.60 -81.70 44.87
C LEU A 177 -106.90 -81.15 45.50
N PRO A 178 -107.72 -80.37 44.76
CA PRO A 178 -108.99 -79.87 45.28
C PRO A 178 -110.08 -80.96 45.26
N GLN A 179 -110.77 -81.15 46.39
CA GLN A 179 -112.13 -81.69 46.39
C GLN A 179 -113.13 -80.53 46.38
N ALA A 180 -114.18 -80.65 45.58
CA ALA A 180 -115.37 -79.79 45.63
C ALA A 180 -116.56 -80.60 46.16
N ASN A 181 -117.51 -79.93 46.82
CA ASN A 181 -118.82 -80.49 47.15
C ASN A 181 -119.84 -79.38 47.41
N GLU A 182 -121.10 -79.61 47.08
CA GLU A 182 -122.20 -78.62 47.15
C GLU A 182 -123.36 -79.08 48.06
N GLY A 183 -124.31 -78.18 48.34
CA GLY A 183 -125.65 -78.50 48.89
C GLY A 183 -125.89 -78.04 50.35
N ASN A 184 -127.14 -77.99 50.85
CA ASN A 184 -128.44 -78.12 50.17
C ASN A 184 -129.61 -77.47 50.97
N VAL A 185 -130.76 -77.32 50.28
CA VAL A 185 -132.06 -76.71 50.62
C VAL A 185 -132.78 -77.15 51.93
N GLY A 186 -133.28 -76.15 52.68
CA GLY A 186 -134.71 -75.94 53.03
C GLY A 186 -135.49 -76.83 54.05
N GLY A 187 -136.69 -76.36 54.42
CA GLY A 187 -137.68 -77.06 55.26
C GLY A 187 -138.94 -76.23 55.58
N GLU A 188 -140.12 -76.88 55.66
CA GLU A 188 -141.46 -76.22 55.78
C GLU A 188 -142.27 -76.62 57.05
N ALA A 189 -143.52 -76.14 57.16
CA ALA A 189 -144.37 -76.13 58.37
C ALA A 189 -145.36 -77.32 58.53
N ASN A 190 -146.09 -77.42 59.67
CA ASN A 190 -147.33 -78.23 59.73
C ASN A 190 -148.38 -77.85 60.82
N VAL A 191 -149.66 -77.73 60.38
CA VAL A 191 -151.01 -77.95 61.00
C VAL A 191 -151.34 -77.75 62.51
N GLY A 192 -152.54 -77.17 62.81
CA GLY A 192 -153.13 -77.14 64.18
C GLY A 192 -154.56 -76.54 64.40
N LEU A 193 -155.60 -77.13 63.79
CA LEU A 193 -157.07 -77.15 64.14
C LEU A 193 -157.88 -75.98 64.77
N SER A 194 -159.18 -75.96 64.42
CA SER A 194 -160.35 -75.29 65.06
C SER A 194 -160.54 -73.75 64.92
N ALA A 195 -161.77 -73.28 65.14
CA ALA A 195 -162.39 -72.00 64.73
C ALA A 195 -163.26 -71.38 65.86
N PRO A 196 -163.96 -70.22 65.69
CA PRO A 196 -163.91 -69.22 64.63
C PRO A 196 -163.38 -67.84 65.08
N VAL A 197 -162.88 -67.70 66.31
CA VAL A 197 -162.22 -66.46 66.81
C VAL A 197 -160.90 -66.16 66.06
N LYS A 198 -160.44 -67.07 65.20
CA LYS A 198 -159.20 -66.94 64.46
C LYS A 198 -159.18 -65.86 63.39
N LEU A 199 -160.33 -65.34 62.90
CA LEU A 199 -160.29 -64.30 61.86
C LEU A 199 -159.73 -62.98 62.41
N ASP A 200 -160.21 -62.50 63.56
CA ASP A 200 -159.65 -61.31 64.23
C ASP A 200 -158.22 -61.54 64.70
N ILE A 201 -157.89 -62.75 65.20
CA ILE A 201 -156.52 -63.09 65.60
C ILE A 201 -155.58 -63.14 64.39
N LEU A 202 -156.06 -63.57 63.21
CA LEU A 202 -155.27 -63.60 61.98
C LEU A 202 -155.17 -62.22 61.33
N SER A 203 -156.23 -61.40 61.33
CA SER A 203 -156.13 -59.99 60.91
C SER A 203 -155.15 -59.25 61.80
N ARG A 204 -155.32 -59.33 63.12
CA ARG A 204 -154.41 -58.67 64.06
C ARG A 204 -152.97 -59.17 63.94
N LYS A 205 -152.74 -60.47 63.70
CA LYS A 205 -151.41 -61.01 63.40
C LYS A 205 -150.87 -60.59 62.03
N LEU A 206 -151.73 -60.34 61.06
CA LEU A 206 -151.35 -59.83 59.73
C LEU A 206 -151.00 -58.35 59.81
N ASP A 207 -151.75 -57.55 60.57
CA ASP A 207 -151.48 -56.15 60.87
C ASP A 207 -150.18 -56.01 61.71
N GLU A 208 -149.99 -56.90 62.69
CA GLU A 208 -148.78 -57.00 63.52
C GLU A 208 -147.57 -57.46 62.67
N ALA A 209 -147.74 -58.41 61.75
CA ALA A 209 -146.72 -58.80 60.78
C ALA A 209 -146.44 -57.71 59.72
N TYR A 210 -147.43 -56.93 59.30
CA TYR A 210 -147.22 -55.75 58.44
C TYR A 210 -146.48 -54.64 59.18
N TYR A 211 -146.78 -54.43 60.46
CA TYR A 211 -146.05 -53.49 61.32
C TYR A 211 -144.60 -53.96 61.56
N GLU A 212 -144.38 -55.24 61.86
CA GLU A 212 -143.02 -55.81 61.95
C GLU A 212 -142.29 -55.78 60.61
N LEU A 213 -142.97 -55.98 59.47
CA LEU A 213 -142.38 -55.87 58.14
C LEU A 213 -141.99 -54.42 57.79
N GLU A 214 -142.86 -53.45 58.05
CA GLU A 214 -142.57 -52.03 57.77
C GLU A 214 -141.53 -51.46 58.75
N LYS A 215 -141.49 -51.98 59.99
CA LYS A 215 -140.40 -51.75 60.94
C LYS A 215 -139.09 -52.38 60.43
N ALA A 216 -139.08 -53.65 60.05
CA ALA A 216 -137.88 -54.32 59.52
C ALA A 216 -137.39 -53.69 58.21
N LYS A 217 -138.30 -53.15 57.40
CA LYS A 217 -138.02 -52.39 56.18
C LYS A 217 -137.40 -51.02 56.50
N SER A 218 -137.98 -50.24 57.41
CA SER A 218 -137.37 -48.97 57.83
C SER A 218 -136.05 -49.15 58.58
N GLU A 219 -135.89 -50.22 59.37
CA GLU A 219 -134.60 -50.64 59.93
C GLU A 219 -133.62 -51.08 58.82
N SER A 220 -134.07 -51.78 57.77
CA SER A 220 -133.26 -52.15 56.60
C SER A 220 -132.84 -50.93 55.77
N ASP A 221 -133.71 -49.94 55.61
CA ASP A 221 -133.42 -48.69 54.91
C ASP A 221 -132.38 -47.87 55.71
N VAL A 222 -132.57 -47.71 57.03
CA VAL A 222 -131.57 -47.10 57.94
C VAL A 222 -130.24 -47.85 57.94
N MET A 223 -130.25 -49.17 57.78
CA MET A 223 -129.02 -49.97 57.64
C MET A 223 -128.39 -49.84 56.25
N ARG A 224 -129.18 -49.63 55.19
CA ARG A 224 -128.69 -49.34 53.83
C ARG A 224 -128.04 -47.97 53.76
N ASP A 225 -128.61 -46.96 54.40
CA ASP A 225 -128.01 -45.62 54.50
C ASP A 225 -126.68 -45.68 55.28
N LYS A 226 -126.64 -46.40 56.41
CA LYS A 226 -125.40 -46.67 57.17
C LYS A 226 -124.36 -47.50 56.41
N ILE A 227 -124.77 -48.28 55.41
CA ILE A 227 -123.86 -48.98 54.50
C ILE A 227 -123.34 -47.98 53.46
N SER A 228 -124.22 -47.19 52.82
CA SER A 228 -123.85 -46.13 51.87
C SER A 228 -122.88 -45.10 52.46
N ASP A 229 -123.10 -44.66 53.71
CA ASP A 229 -122.17 -43.77 54.44
C ASP A 229 -120.80 -44.42 54.65
N LYS A 230 -120.77 -45.73 54.96
CA LYS A 230 -119.53 -46.49 55.12
C LYS A 230 -118.83 -46.72 53.79
N ASP A 231 -119.55 -47.04 52.73
CA ASP A 231 -119.01 -47.24 51.39
C ASP A 231 -118.45 -45.92 50.82
N SER A 232 -119.10 -44.80 51.11
CA SER A 232 -118.58 -43.45 50.86
C SER A 232 -117.30 -43.17 51.66
N HIS A 233 -117.25 -43.53 52.95
CA HIS A 233 -116.05 -43.37 53.77
C HIS A 233 -114.91 -44.32 53.35
N ILE A 234 -115.21 -45.55 52.96
CA ILE A 234 -114.25 -46.51 52.39
C ILE A 234 -113.69 -45.93 51.08
N SER A 235 -114.55 -45.44 50.18
CA SER A 235 -114.11 -44.79 48.94
C SER A 235 -113.18 -43.60 49.20
N GLN A 236 -113.46 -42.78 50.22
CA GLN A 236 -112.57 -41.69 50.64
C GLN A 236 -111.22 -42.23 51.13
N LEU A 237 -111.22 -43.23 52.02
CA LEU A 237 -110.00 -43.88 52.53
C LEU A 237 -109.18 -44.55 51.42
N GLU A 238 -109.82 -45.11 50.40
CA GLU A 238 -109.15 -45.67 49.21
C GLU A 238 -108.49 -44.57 48.38
N THR A 239 -109.19 -43.46 48.10
CA THR A 239 -108.60 -42.33 47.37
C THR A 239 -107.43 -41.68 48.14
N ASP A 240 -107.51 -41.60 49.47
CA ASP A 240 -106.39 -41.14 50.30
C ASP A 240 -105.25 -42.15 50.36
N ALA A 241 -105.53 -43.46 50.46
CA ALA A 241 -104.50 -44.49 50.37
C ALA A 241 -103.74 -44.41 49.05
N ASP A 242 -104.42 -44.21 47.92
CA ASP A 242 -103.77 -44.02 46.61
C ASP A 242 -103.03 -42.68 46.51
N ARG A 243 -103.57 -41.59 47.09
CA ARG A 243 -102.87 -40.30 47.24
C ARG A 243 -101.55 -40.47 48.00
N TYR A 244 -101.55 -41.25 49.08
CA TYR A 244 -100.35 -41.55 49.86
C TYR A 244 -99.38 -42.49 49.11
N LYS A 245 -99.85 -43.54 48.42
CA LYS A 245 -99.01 -44.38 47.55
C LYS A 245 -98.30 -43.56 46.47
N ALA A 246 -99.01 -42.63 45.82
CA ALA A 246 -98.43 -41.73 44.82
C ALA A 246 -97.38 -40.78 45.43
N LYS A 247 -97.65 -40.24 46.63
CA LYS A 247 -96.69 -39.40 47.37
C LYS A 247 -95.44 -40.17 47.80
N ILE A 248 -95.58 -41.44 48.21
CA ILE A 248 -94.46 -42.31 48.55
C ILE A 248 -93.57 -42.52 47.32
N LYS A 249 -94.14 -42.90 46.17
CA LYS A 249 -93.38 -43.05 44.90
C LYS A 249 -92.61 -41.78 44.51
N LEU A 250 -93.21 -40.60 44.66
CA LEU A 250 -92.54 -39.33 44.37
C LEU A 250 -91.37 -39.04 45.34
N LEU A 251 -91.47 -39.51 46.59
CA LEU A 251 -90.37 -39.42 47.56
C LEU A 251 -89.28 -40.46 47.29
N GLU A 252 -89.63 -41.68 46.89
CA GLU A 252 -88.70 -42.73 46.44
C GLU A 252 -87.90 -42.23 45.21
N ASP A 253 -88.59 -41.73 44.17
CA ASP A 253 -87.98 -41.09 42.99
C ASP A 253 -87.04 -39.93 43.37
N LYS A 254 -87.36 -39.19 44.44
CA LYS A 254 -86.53 -38.07 44.92
C LYS A 254 -85.31 -38.57 45.69
N ILE A 255 -85.46 -39.63 46.49
CA ILE A 255 -84.35 -40.28 47.21
C ILE A 255 -83.36 -40.83 46.18
N VAL A 256 -83.81 -41.61 45.20
CA VAL A 256 -82.96 -42.18 44.13
C VAL A 256 -82.22 -41.07 43.35
N LYS A 257 -82.85 -39.92 43.10
CA LYS A 257 -82.17 -38.77 42.46
C LYS A 257 -81.13 -38.11 43.37
N LEU A 258 -81.39 -37.98 44.66
CA LEU A 258 -80.43 -37.42 45.63
C LEU A 258 -79.25 -38.38 45.89
N GLU A 259 -79.50 -39.68 45.98
CA GLU A 259 -78.48 -40.73 46.03
C GLU A 259 -77.65 -40.74 44.74
N GLY A 260 -78.29 -40.57 43.58
CA GLY A 260 -77.61 -40.39 42.30
C GLY A 260 -76.72 -39.14 42.25
N TYR A 261 -77.14 -38.01 42.83
CA TYR A 261 -76.27 -36.83 42.94
C TYR A 261 -75.12 -37.04 43.94
N LEU A 262 -75.37 -37.71 45.08
CA LEU A 262 -74.35 -38.00 46.10
C LEU A 262 -73.31 -39.03 45.61
N GLY A 263 -73.71 -39.98 44.76
CA GLY A 263 -72.80 -40.89 44.07
C GLY A 263 -72.01 -40.25 42.93
N ASN A 264 -72.46 -39.10 42.42
CA ASN A 264 -71.77 -38.32 41.38
C ASN A 264 -70.91 -37.17 41.94
N THR A 265 -71.03 -36.83 43.22
CA THR A 265 -70.10 -35.88 43.85
C THR A 265 -68.74 -36.56 44.07
N PRO A 266 -67.62 -35.97 43.59
CA PRO A 266 -66.29 -36.55 43.77
C PRO A 266 -65.99 -36.85 45.24
N THR A 267 -65.49 -38.06 45.50
CA THR A 267 -65.09 -38.49 46.83
C THR A 267 -63.89 -37.68 47.32
N MET A 268 -63.69 -37.63 48.65
CA MET A 268 -62.50 -37.00 49.22
C MET A 268 -61.19 -37.65 48.72
N GLU A 269 -61.20 -38.96 48.46
CA GLU A 269 -60.06 -39.70 47.91
C GLU A 269 -59.73 -39.26 46.48
N GLU A 270 -60.73 -39.12 45.60
CA GLU A 270 -60.55 -38.58 44.25
C GLU A 270 -60.05 -37.12 44.28
N HIS A 271 -60.56 -36.29 45.21
CA HIS A 271 -60.07 -34.92 45.38
C HIS A 271 -58.61 -34.89 45.86
N TYR A 272 -58.20 -35.77 46.79
CA TYR A 272 -56.79 -35.87 47.19
C TYR A 272 -55.90 -36.38 46.04
N SER A 273 -56.34 -37.39 45.28
CA SER A 273 -55.58 -37.89 44.11
C SER A 273 -55.47 -36.84 43.01
N MET A 274 -56.53 -36.09 42.70
CA MET A 274 -56.48 -35.00 41.73
C MET A 274 -55.56 -33.87 42.22
N LYS A 275 -55.57 -33.54 43.52
CA LYS A 275 -54.65 -32.56 44.11
C LYS A 275 -53.19 -33.03 44.00
N GLU A 276 -52.92 -34.30 44.28
CA GLU A 276 -51.58 -34.90 44.16
C GLU A 276 -51.08 -34.84 42.71
N GLN A 277 -51.90 -35.25 41.74
CA GLN A 277 -51.61 -35.15 40.31
C GLN A 277 -51.35 -33.69 39.87
N VAL A 278 -52.12 -32.72 40.36
CA VAL A 278 -51.87 -31.29 40.09
C VAL A 278 -50.54 -30.83 40.67
N THR A 279 -50.16 -31.27 41.88
CA THR A 279 -48.84 -30.94 42.45
C THR A 279 -47.69 -31.64 41.71
N GLU A 280 -47.87 -32.88 41.25
CA GLU A 280 -46.87 -33.57 40.43
C GLU A 280 -46.68 -32.83 39.10
N LEU A 281 -47.76 -32.59 38.35
CA LEU A 281 -47.72 -31.84 37.08
C LEU A 281 -47.13 -30.43 37.25
N HIS A 282 -47.39 -29.76 38.37
CA HIS A 282 -46.78 -28.46 38.68
C HIS A 282 -45.26 -28.58 38.88
N SER A 283 -44.79 -29.57 39.65
CA SER A 283 -43.34 -29.80 39.83
C SER A 283 -42.64 -30.22 38.52
N GLN A 284 -43.30 -31.05 37.69
CA GLN A 284 -42.81 -31.40 36.35
C GLN A 284 -42.73 -30.15 35.45
N ASN A 285 -43.69 -29.24 35.54
CA ASN A 285 -43.69 -27.99 34.78
C ASN A 285 -42.55 -27.03 35.21
N ILE A 286 -42.23 -26.96 36.51
CA ILE A 286 -41.06 -26.23 37.02
C ILE A 286 -39.77 -26.82 36.44
N LEU A 287 -39.56 -28.13 36.56
CA LEU A 287 -38.35 -28.82 36.04
C LEU A 287 -38.20 -28.68 34.51
N LEU A 288 -39.31 -28.65 33.76
CA LEU A 288 -39.29 -28.37 32.33
C LEU A 288 -38.95 -26.90 32.04
N SER A 289 -39.43 -25.95 32.84
CA SER A 289 -39.15 -24.52 32.70
C SER A 289 -37.69 -24.19 33.03
N GLU A 290 -37.12 -24.82 34.06
CA GLU A 290 -35.69 -24.72 34.39
C GLU A 290 -34.81 -25.29 33.28
N ARG A 291 -35.17 -26.48 32.75
CA ARG A 291 -34.48 -27.09 31.61
C ARG A 291 -34.59 -26.28 30.33
N LEU A 292 -35.71 -25.57 30.12
CA LEU A 292 -35.91 -24.67 28.99
C LEU A 292 -34.99 -23.46 29.12
N ARG A 293 -34.96 -22.81 30.28
CA ARG A 293 -34.04 -21.70 30.58
C ARG A 293 -32.56 -22.09 30.40
N GLU A 294 -32.16 -23.25 30.94
CA GLU A 294 -30.82 -23.82 30.72
C GLU A 294 -30.44 -23.95 29.23
N LYS A 295 -31.42 -24.12 28.33
CA LYS A 295 -31.20 -24.20 26.89
C LYS A 295 -31.19 -22.83 26.24
N GLU A 296 -32.03 -21.90 26.68
CA GLU A 296 -31.97 -20.49 26.28
C GLU A 296 -30.61 -19.88 26.64
N ASP A 297 -30.13 -20.05 27.87
CA ASP A 297 -28.82 -19.58 28.33
C ASP A 297 -27.67 -20.14 27.47
N LYS A 298 -27.74 -21.43 27.10
CA LYS A 298 -26.74 -22.09 26.25
C LYS A 298 -26.81 -21.63 24.80
N ILE A 299 -28.00 -21.31 24.28
CA ILE A 299 -28.19 -20.71 22.96
C ILE A 299 -27.66 -19.27 22.94
N MET A 300 -27.92 -18.47 23.98
CA MET A 300 -27.39 -17.12 24.11
C MET A 300 -25.86 -17.12 24.15
N ALA A 301 -25.24 -17.96 24.98
CA ALA A 301 -23.78 -18.11 25.01
C ALA A 301 -23.19 -18.53 23.64
N GLN A 302 -23.88 -19.38 22.88
CA GLN A 302 -23.47 -19.75 21.51
C GLN A 302 -23.66 -18.60 20.50
N ILE A 303 -24.69 -17.77 20.65
CA ILE A 303 -24.90 -16.58 19.81
C ILE A 303 -23.76 -15.57 20.04
N ASP A 304 -23.34 -15.36 21.29
CA ASP A 304 -22.24 -14.45 21.61
C ASP A 304 -20.88 -15.02 21.18
N GLU A 305 -20.62 -16.31 21.37
CA GLU A 305 -19.42 -16.98 20.83
C GLU A 305 -19.34 -16.91 19.29
N LEU A 306 -20.49 -16.92 18.60
CA LEU A 306 -20.57 -16.71 17.15
C LEU A 306 -20.33 -15.25 16.75
N ARG A 307 -20.80 -14.27 17.53
CA ARG A 307 -20.52 -12.84 17.32
C ARG A 307 -19.04 -12.53 17.45
N ASP A 308 -18.36 -13.06 18.46
CA ASP A 308 -16.92 -12.87 18.68
C ASP A 308 -16.07 -13.52 17.58
N LYS A 309 -16.51 -14.65 17.03
CA LYS A 309 -15.89 -15.24 15.83
C LYS A 309 -16.14 -14.39 14.59
N GLU A 310 -17.31 -13.77 14.47
CA GLU A 310 -17.65 -12.91 13.33
C GLU A 310 -16.90 -11.56 13.36
N THR A 311 -16.65 -10.96 14.53
CA THR A 311 -15.78 -9.79 14.66
C THR A 311 -14.33 -10.14 14.34
N MET A 312 -13.80 -11.24 14.88
CA MET A 312 -12.45 -11.73 14.54
C MET A 312 -12.28 -12.01 13.04
N LEU A 313 -13.29 -12.58 12.37
CA LEU A 313 -13.28 -12.79 10.92
C LEU A 313 -13.33 -11.47 10.12
N ARG A 314 -14.04 -10.45 10.61
CA ARG A 314 -14.02 -9.10 10.01
C ARG A 314 -12.64 -8.46 10.12
N GLU A 315 -12.01 -8.53 11.29
CA GLU A 315 -10.65 -8.02 11.54
C GLU A 315 -9.61 -8.73 10.66
N MET A 316 -9.63 -10.07 10.61
CA MET A 316 -8.78 -10.83 9.69
C MET A 316 -9.03 -10.44 8.22
N SER A 317 -10.29 -10.20 7.83
CA SER A 317 -10.62 -9.76 6.46
C SER A 317 -10.14 -8.34 6.15
N ILE A 318 -10.03 -7.46 7.14
CA ILE A 318 -9.41 -6.14 7.01
C ILE A 318 -7.89 -6.29 6.85
N ASN A 319 -7.24 -7.00 7.77
CA ASN A 319 -5.79 -7.25 7.71
C ASN A 319 -5.36 -7.91 6.38
N ILE A 320 -6.17 -8.82 5.82
CA ILE A 320 -5.93 -9.45 4.51
C ILE A 320 -6.10 -8.47 3.34
N ARG A 321 -6.94 -7.44 3.46
CA ARG A 321 -7.06 -6.37 2.44
C ARG A 321 -5.83 -5.47 2.51
N ASP A 322 -5.44 -5.08 3.70
CA ASP A 322 -4.40 -4.08 3.92
C ASP A 322 -3.03 -4.66 3.55
N LEU A 323 -2.73 -5.90 3.94
CA LEU A 323 -1.56 -6.65 3.47
C LEU A 323 -1.53 -6.89 1.94
N LYS A 324 -2.67 -6.88 1.25
CA LYS A 324 -2.71 -6.93 -0.22
C LYS A 324 -2.41 -5.57 -0.84
N GLN A 325 -2.83 -4.48 -0.20
CA GLN A 325 -2.48 -3.12 -0.62
C GLN A 325 -0.96 -2.92 -0.45
N ASP A 326 -0.39 -3.24 0.71
CA ASP A 326 1.06 -3.20 0.96
C ASP A 326 1.83 -4.02 -0.09
N ASN A 327 1.35 -5.22 -0.44
CA ASN A 327 1.99 -6.06 -1.46
C ASN A 327 1.89 -5.47 -2.88
N SER A 328 0.83 -4.70 -3.17
CA SER A 328 0.68 -3.97 -4.44
C SER A 328 1.64 -2.78 -4.50
N ASP A 329 1.73 -2.01 -3.42
CA ASP A 329 2.55 -0.81 -3.37
C ASP A 329 4.05 -1.14 -3.34
N LEU A 330 4.45 -2.23 -2.67
CA LEU A 330 5.80 -2.79 -2.77
C LEU A 330 6.14 -3.27 -4.18
N ARG A 331 5.20 -3.86 -4.93
CA ARG A 331 5.43 -4.23 -6.34
C ARG A 331 5.63 -3.01 -7.21
N LEU A 332 4.86 -1.94 -7.01
CA LEU A 332 5.04 -0.67 -7.72
C LEU A 332 6.40 -0.02 -7.39
N GLN A 333 6.88 -0.15 -6.15
CA GLN A 333 8.24 0.28 -5.76
C GLN A 333 9.34 -0.57 -6.41
N CYS A 334 9.14 -1.89 -6.55
CA CYS A 334 10.05 -2.74 -7.33
C CYS A 334 10.05 -2.34 -8.82
N GLU A 335 8.87 -2.24 -9.47
CA GLU A 335 8.77 -1.87 -10.88
C GLU A 335 9.39 -0.51 -11.19
N THR A 336 9.23 0.48 -10.31
CA THR A 336 9.84 1.81 -10.49
C THR A 336 11.35 1.79 -10.26
N SER A 337 11.83 0.94 -9.35
CA SER A 337 13.27 0.68 -9.17
C SER A 337 13.89 -0.02 -10.39
N ASP A 338 13.22 -1.03 -10.93
CA ASP A 338 13.66 -1.77 -12.13
C ASP A 338 13.72 -0.87 -13.36
N ARG A 339 12.71 -0.01 -13.57
CA ARG A 339 12.74 1.01 -14.64
C ARG A 339 13.95 1.95 -14.49
N ARG A 340 14.24 2.43 -13.27
CA ARG A 340 15.41 3.27 -12.99
C ARG A 340 16.74 2.54 -13.19
N LEU A 341 16.80 1.23 -12.94
CA LEU A 341 17.98 0.41 -13.26
C LEU A 341 18.18 0.27 -14.78
N VAL A 342 17.11 0.14 -15.56
CA VAL A 342 17.17 0.13 -17.03
C VAL A 342 17.60 1.50 -17.58
N GLU A 343 17.10 2.60 -17.03
CA GLU A 343 17.54 3.97 -17.35
C GLU A 343 19.03 4.15 -17.08
N LEU A 344 19.50 3.84 -15.86
CA LEU A 344 20.92 3.90 -15.50
C LEU A 344 21.81 3.00 -16.38
N HIS A 345 21.33 1.81 -16.77
CA HIS A 345 22.05 0.94 -17.70
C HIS A 345 22.14 1.52 -19.12
N SER A 346 21.09 2.21 -19.59
CA SER A 346 21.11 3.00 -20.83
C SER A 346 22.18 4.10 -20.73
N ASP A 347 22.18 4.90 -19.66
CA ASP A 347 23.10 6.03 -19.49
C ASP A 347 24.56 5.56 -19.43
N ILE A 348 24.84 4.51 -18.65
CA ILE A 348 26.16 3.85 -18.59
C ILE A 348 26.58 3.34 -19.98
N SER A 349 25.65 2.84 -20.79
CA SER A 349 25.93 2.39 -22.16
C SER A 349 26.24 3.57 -23.10
N GLN A 350 25.55 4.70 -22.94
CA GLN A 350 25.81 5.93 -23.69
C GLN A 350 27.19 6.51 -23.32
N TYR A 351 27.49 6.72 -22.03
CA TYR A 351 28.81 7.17 -21.57
C TYR A 351 29.95 6.24 -22.01
N LYS A 352 29.71 4.92 -22.08
CA LYS A 352 30.69 3.97 -22.62
C LYS A 352 30.97 4.20 -24.10
N ILE A 353 29.95 4.54 -24.90
CA ILE A 353 30.12 4.89 -26.33
C ILE A 353 30.86 6.21 -26.47
N GLU A 354 30.54 7.23 -25.67
CA GLU A 354 31.24 8.52 -25.68
C GLU A 354 32.70 8.40 -25.26
N LEU A 355 33.00 7.62 -24.22
CA LEU A 355 34.37 7.33 -23.78
C LEU A 355 35.18 6.62 -24.88
N MET A 356 34.55 5.72 -25.65
CA MET A 356 35.21 5.06 -26.79
C MET A 356 35.49 6.06 -27.93
N LYS A 357 34.54 6.95 -28.27
CA LYS A 357 34.74 8.04 -29.25
C LYS A 357 35.86 9.00 -28.83
N SER A 358 35.87 9.42 -27.56
CA SER A 358 36.89 10.32 -27.01
C SER A 358 38.28 9.66 -27.03
N LYS A 359 38.39 8.39 -26.65
CA LYS A 359 39.64 7.63 -26.77
C LYS A 359 40.13 7.51 -28.21
N GLN A 360 39.22 7.28 -29.17
CA GLN A 360 39.57 7.25 -30.59
C GLN A 360 40.13 8.61 -31.06
N GLN A 361 39.46 9.72 -30.73
CA GLN A 361 39.93 11.07 -31.05
C GLN A 361 41.30 11.37 -30.44
N ILE A 362 41.56 10.92 -29.21
CA ILE A 362 42.89 11.04 -28.58
C ILE A 362 43.93 10.26 -29.39
N THR A 363 43.67 9.01 -29.78
CA THR A 363 44.61 8.23 -30.60
C THR A 363 44.85 8.81 -31.99
N GLU A 364 43.83 9.40 -32.63
CA GLU A 364 43.96 10.10 -33.92
C GLU A 364 44.82 11.37 -33.80
N LEU A 365 44.65 12.13 -32.71
CA LEU A 365 45.47 13.31 -32.41
C LEU A 365 46.91 12.94 -32.04
N GLU A 366 47.11 11.85 -31.29
CA GLU A 366 48.45 11.31 -30.99
C GLU A 366 49.19 10.85 -32.24
N GLU A 367 48.52 10.14 -33.16
CA GLU A 367 49.13 9.71 -34.42
C GLU A 367 49.45 10.90 -35.33
N LYS A 368 48.55 11.88 -35.43
CA LYS A 368 48.81 13.12 -36.16
C LYS A 368 50.01 13.88 -35.60
N ASN A 369 50.06 14.12 -34.30
CA ASN A 369 51.19 14.79 -33.64
C ASN A 369 52.50 14.01 -33.83
N ARG A 370 52.44 12.67 -33.76
CA ARG A 370 53.57 11.76 -34.06
C ARG A 370 54.01 11.81 -35.53
N GLN A 371 53.11 12.14 -36.46
CA GLN A 371 53.44 12.42 -37.86
C GLN A 371 54.07 13.82 -38.03
N ASP A 372 53.47 14.86 -37.47
CA ASP A 372 54.02 16.23 -37.50
C ASP A 372 55.44 16.28 -36.90
N LEU A 373 55.69 15.54 -35.81
CA LEU A 373 57.01 15.37 -35.19
C LEU A 373 57.99 14.51 -36.00
N ARG A 374 57.54 13.68 -36.96
CA ARG A 374 58.41 13.01 -37.94
C ARG A 374 58.78 13.99 -39.06
N ASP A 375 57.79 14.69 -39.60
CA ASP A 375 57.98 15.62 -40.71
C ASP A 375 58.77 16.87 -40.31
N MET A 376 58.68 17.31 -39.06
CA MET A 376 59.59 18.33 -38.50
C MET A 376 61.03 17.81 -38.38
N ARG A 377 61.24 16.57 -37.90
CA ARG A 377 62.58 15.98 -37.78
C ARG A 377 63.26 15.81 -39.14
N GLU A 378 62.55 15.32 -40.15
CA GLU A 378 63.10 15.20 -41.51
C GLU A 378 63.37 16.58 -42.13
N ARG A 379 62.50 17.59 -41.93
CA ARG A 379 62.78 18.98 -42.35
C ARG A 379 64.02 19.57 -41.67
N HIS A 380 64.22 19.34 -40.37
CA HIS A 380 65.43 19.78 -39.66
C HIS A 380 66.69 19.05 -40.13
N LYS A 381 66.60 17.73 -40.36
CA LYS A 381 67.68 16.89 -40.90
C LYS A 381 68.10 17.32 -42.31
N LEU A 382 67.15 17.63 -43.19
CA LEU A 382 67.43 18.16 -44.53
C LEU A 382 68.15 19.51 -44.45
N ARG A 383 67.62 20.47 -43.67
CA ARG A 383 68.25 21.79 -43.44
C ARG A 383 69.67 21.67 -42.86
N PHE A 384 69.91 20.71 -41.96
CA PHE A 384 71.24 20.45 -41.41
C PHE A 384 72.20 19.87 -42.46
N GLN A 385 71.73 18.95 -43.31
CA GLN A 385 72.50 18.43 -44.44
C GLN A 385 72.87 19.55 -45.44
N GLU A 386 71.92 20.41 -45.81
CA GLU A 386 72.17 21.59 -46.64
C GLU A 386 73.20 22.55 -46.01
N ALA A 387 73.07 22.84 -44.70
CA ALA A 387 73.99 23.70 -43.98
C ALA A 387 75.41 23.12 -43.96
N THR A 388 75.57 21.83 -43.69
CA THR A 388 76.89 21.17 -43.73
C THR A 388 77.45 21.07 -45.16
N ALA A 389 76.62 21.01 -46.20
CA ALA A 389 77.06 21.08 -47.59
C ALA A 389 77.59 22.48 -47.94
N LYS A 390 76.82 23.54 -47.62
CA LYS A 390 77.21 24.95 -47.80
C LYS A 390 78.50 25.27 -47.04
N LEU A 391 78.65 24.80 -45.80
CA LEU A 391 79.86 24.99 -44.99
C LEU A 391 81.08 24.28 -45.59
N LYS A 392 80.92 23.07 -46.14
CA LYS A 392 81.98 22.34 -46.86
C LYS A 392 82.40 23.05 -48.15
N GLU A 393 81.47 23.70 -48.85
CA GLU A 393 81.76 24.47 -50.06
C GLU A 393 82.47 25.80 -49.76
N GLN A 394 82.03 26.52 -48.72
CA GLN A 394 82.74 27.68 -48.17
C GLN A 394 84.16 27.29 -47.74
N TYR A 395 84.33 26.19 -47.00
CA TYR A 395 85.64 25.68 -46.59
C TYR A 395 86.55 25.43 -47.80
N LYS A 396 86.10 24.67 -48.82
CA LYS A 396 86.86 24.45 -50.07
C LYS A 396 87.27 25.77 -50.75
N THR A 397 86.38 26.76 -50.75
CA THR A 397 86.62 28.07 -51.35
C THR A 397 87.68 28.87 -50.59
N VAL A 398 87.62 28.85 -49.25
CA VAL A 398 88.63 29.46 -48.37
C VAL A 398 89.98 28.74 -48.53
N THR A 399 90.02 27.40 -48.53
CA THR A 399 91.26 26.63 -48.79
C THR A 399 91.89 27.00 -50.14
N LYS A 400 91.07 27.15 -51.20
CA LYS A 400 91.56 27.59 -52.52
C LYS A 400 92.14 29.01 -52.46
N ARG A 401 91.49 29.94 -51.74
CA ARG A 401 91.99 31.32 -51.58
C ARG A 401 93.26 31.38 -50.73
N ASN A 402 93.35 30.62 -49.64
CA ASN A 402 94.58 30.54 -48.83
C ASN A 402 95.75 30.02 -49.66
N ARG A 403 95.56 28.94 -50.43
CA ARG A 403 96.61 28.43 -51.34
C ARG A 403 97.01 29.42 -52.43
N GLN A 404 96.10 30.28 -52.88
CA GLN A 404 96.42 31.38 -53.80
C GLN A 404 97.22 32.49 -53.11
N LEU A 405 96.89 32.83 -51.86
CA LEU A 405 97.62 33.80 -51.05
C LEU A 405 99.02 33.30 -50.66
N GLU A 406 99.17 32.02 -50.32
CA GLU A 406 100.46 31.34 -50.11
C GLU A 406 101.37 31.46 -51.34
N LEU A 407 100.84 31.20 -52.54
CA LEU A 407 101.58 31.37 -53.80
C LEU A 407 101.91 32.84 -54.11
N GLN A 408 101.06 33.80 -53.74
CA GLN A 408 101.35 35.23 -53.86
C GLN A 408 102.43 35.68 -52.86
N LEU A 409 102.39 35.19 -51.62
CA LEU A 409 103.41 35.46 -50.60
C LEU A 409 104.76 34.86 -51.00
N LEU A 410 104.78 33.64 -51.54
CA LEU A 410 106.00 33.02 -52.08
C LEU A 410 106.58 33.88 -53.21
N LYS A 411 105.78 34.22 -54.23
CA LYS A 411 106.23 35.09 -55.34
C LYS A 411 106.71 36.46 -54.84
N ASN A 412 106.04 37.05 -53.85
CA ASN A 412 106.47 38.32 -53.27
C ASN A 412 107.78 38.17 -52.47
N SER A 413 108.03 37.02 -51.85
CA SER A 413 109.31 36.69 -51.21
C SER A 413 110.43 36.52 -52.25
N ASP A 414 110.15 35.88 -53.39
CA ASP A 414 111.09 35.75 -54.50
C ASP A 414 111.45 37.13 -55.09
N VAL A 415 110.45 38.01 -55.28
CA VAL A 415 110.66 39.40 -55.73
C VAL A 415 111.42 40.21 -54.67
N MET A 416 111.07 40.08 -53.38
CA MET A 416 111.75 40.79 -52.29
C MET A 416 113.21 40.35 -52.13
N THR A 417 113.52 39.06 -52.30
CA THR A 417 114.90 38.58 -52.25
C THR A 417 115.70 39.00 -53.48
N ALA A 418 115.08 39.03 -54.68
CA ALA A 418 115.69 39.61 -55.87
C ALA A 418 116.01 41.10 -55.69
N LEU A 419 115.04 41.91 -55.24
CA LEU A 419 115.23 43.34 -54.96
C LEU A 419 116.25 43.60 -53.84
N ASN A 420 116.34 42.73 -52.82
CA ASN A 420 117.35 42.86 -51.76
C ASN A 420 118.76 42.48 -52.28
N ASN A 421 118.87 41.54 -53.22
CA ASN A 421 120.14 41.24 -53.89
C ASN A 421 120.56 42.38 -54.83
N GLU A 422 119.63 42.98 -55.57
CA GLU A 422 119.88 44.18 -56.38
C GLU A 422 120.23 45.40 -55.51
N LEU A 423 119.58 45.57 -54.36
CA LEU A 423 119.93 46.60 -53.36
C LEU A 423 121.33 46.37 -52.79
N LYS A 424 121.73 45.13 -52.50
CA LYS A 424 123.10 44.80 -52.08
C LYS A 424 124.12 45.06 -53.18
N LEU A 425 123.80 44.74 -54.44
CA LEU A 425 124.64 45.04 -55.60
C LEU A 425 124.83 46.55 -55.75
N SER A 426 123.74 47.32 -55.62
CA SER A 426 123.72 48.79 -55.65
C SER A 426 124.44 49.42 -54.46
N GLN A 427 124.31 48.85 -53.26
CA GLN A 427 125.13 49.23 -52.10
C GLN A 427 126.61 48.93 -52.31
N GLY A 428 126.94 47.83 -53.01
CA GLY A 428 128.27 47.51 -53.49
C GLY A 428 128.81 48.57 -54.43
N THR A 429 128.11 48.86 -55.54
CA THR A 429 128.56 49.88 -56.50
C THR A 429 128.58 51.29 -55.90
N VAL A 430 127.71 51.61 -54.93
CA VAL A 430 127.78 52.86 -54.15
C VAL A 430 128.96 52.85 -53.17
N ALA A 431 129.37 51.71 -52.62
CA ALA A 431 130.59 51.60 -51.81
C ALA A 431 131.85 51.72 -52.69
N ASP A 432 131.87 51.10 -53.87
CA ASP A 432 132.94 51.22 -54.85
C ASP A 432 133.05 52.66 -55.37
N LEU A 433 131.91 53.31 -55.69
CA LEU A 433 131.86 54.73 -56.05
C LEU A 433 132.28 55.62 -54.88
N LYS A 434 131.97 55.29 -53.62
CA LYS A 434 132.46 56.02 -52.44
C LYS A 434 133.95 55.82 -52.20
N SER A 435 134.50 54.63 -52.49
CA SER A 435 135.95 54.41 -52.43
C SER A 435 136.64 55.18 -53.54
N SER A 436 136.16 55.02 -54.79
CA SER A 436 136.67 55.74 -55.96
C SER A 436 136.57 57.25 -55.79
N PHE A 437 135.46 57.78 -55.27
CA PHE A 437 135.31 59.19 -54.92
C PHE A 437 136.19 59.59 -53.73
N GLY A 438 136.40 58.71 -52.75
CA GLY A 438 137.34 58.92 -51.65
C GLY A 438 138.79 58.99 -52.12
N ASP A 439 139.16 58.18 -53.11
CA ASP A 439 140.46 58.20 -53.78
C ASP A 439 140.59 59.43 -54.69
N LEU A 440 139.50 59.83 -55.37
CA LEU A 440 139.42 61.09 -56.11
C LEU A 440 139.54 62.30 -55.15
N VAL A 441 139.00 62.23 -53.95
CA VAL A 441 139.13 63.25 -52.89
C VAL A 441 140.55 63.26 -52.32
N LYS A 442 141.22 62.12 -52.14
CA LYS A 442 142.68 62.10 -51.83
C LYS A 442 143.48 62.75 -52.95
N GLN A 443 143.18 62.43 -54.21
CA GLN A 443 143.82 63.03 -55.38
C GLN A 443 143.55 64.54 -55.46
N ASN A 444 142.33 64.98 -55.14
CA ASN A 444 141.94 66.39 -55.15
C ASN A 444 142.51 67.15 -53.94
N GLN A 445 142.65 66.52 -52.78
CA GLN A 445 143.38 67.05 -51.61
C GLN A 445 144.86 67.27 -51.97
N ILE A 446 145.51 66.31 -52.63
CA ILE A 446 146.89 66.44 -53.14
C ILE A 446 147.00 67.55 -54.22
N LEU A 447 145.93 67.83 -54.96
CA LEU A 447 145.86 68.96 -55.91
C LEU A 447 145.61 70.30 -55.19
N MET A 448 144.81 70.35 -54.12
CA MET A 448 144.63 71.55 -53.30
C MET A 448 145.91 71.91 -52.54
N GLU A 449 146.61 70.93 -51.98
CA GLU A 449 147.94 71.10 -51.35
C GLU A 449 148.99 71.64 -52.33
N LYS A 450 148.81 71.43 -53.64
CA LYS A 450 149.62 72.06 -54.69
C LYS A 450 149.14 73.45 -55.13
N ASN A 451 147.88 73.81 -54.87
CA ASN A 451 147.30 75.10 -55.27
C ASN A 451 147.35 76.18 -54.17
N TYR A 452 147.50 75.82 -52.89
CA TYR A 452 147.67 76.78 -51.78
C TYR A 452 149.00 77.58 -51.80
N GLY A 453 149.67 77.67 -52.95
CA GLY A 453 150.85 78.52 -53.17
C GLY A 453 150.57 79.91 -53.72
N LEU A 454 149.38 80.19 -54.29
CA LEU A 454 149.07 81.48 -54.92
C LEU A 454 147.60 81.93 -54.77
N GLN A 455 147.45 83.12 -54.18
CA GLN A 455 146.37 84.11 -54.39
C GLN A 455 144.99 83.93 -53.68
N GLU A 456 144.51 85.05 -53.13
CA GLU A 456 143.22 85.26 -52.41
C GLU A 456 142.18 85.96 -53.35
N PRO A 457 140.93 86.33 -52.94
CA PRO A 457 140.02 85.84 -51.90
C PRO A 457 138.71 85.30 -52.61
N PRO A 458 137.44 85.79 -52.51
CA PRO A 458 136.64 86.39 -51.42
C PRO A 458 135.18 85.87 -51.20
N GLU A 459 134.61 86.22 -50.05
CA GLU A 459 133.21 86.63 -49.73
C GLU A 459 131.90 85.86 -50.12
N VAL A 460 131.09 85.62 -49.07
CA VAL A 460 129.64 85.97 -48.88
C VAL A 460 128.50 85.23 -49.62
N GLY A 461 127.45 84.90 -48.85
CA GLY A 461 126.05 84.66 -49.32
C GLY A 461 125.50 83.24 -49.02
N ARG A 462 124.61 82.92 -48.06
CA ARG A 462 123.60 83.59 -47.19
C ARG A 462 122.13 83.50 -47.66
N SER A 463 121.41 82.46 -47.18
CA SER A 463 119.96 82.41 -46.83
C SER A 463 119.64 80.98 -46.31
N GLY A 464 118.62 80.68 -45.49
CA GLY A 464 117.43 81.42 -45.02
C GLY A 464 116.15 80.62 -45.36
N ILE A 465 115.01 80.63 -44.64
CA ILE A 465 114.49 81.40 -43.48
C ILE A 465 113.25 80.61 -42.90
N VAL A 466 113.01 80.49 -41.58
CA VAL A 466 111.95 81.11 -40.70
C VAL A 466 110.52 81.22 -41.36
N SER A 467 109.32 81.02 -40.77
CA SER A 467 108.63 81.46 -39.51
C SER A 467 107.37 80.57 -39.25
N VAL A 468 106.62 80.47 -38.12
CA VAL A 468 106.50 81.09 -36.76
C VAL A 468 105.17 81.89 -36.49
N SER A 469 104.17 81.21 -35.85
CA SER A 469 103.07 81.72 -34.98
C SER A 469 102.04 82.74 -35.60
N PRO A 470 101.13 83.46 -34.87
CA PRO A 470 100.60 83.39 -33.47
C PRO A 470 99.06 83.63 -33.21
N VAL A 471 98.55 83.17 -32.04
CA VAL A 471 97.70 83.81 -30.97
C VAL A 471 96.49 84.76 -31.28
N SER A 472 95.27 84.50 -30.73
CA SER A 472 94.60 85.23 -29.58
C SER A 472 93.11 84.88 -29.30
N ASP A 473 92.67 85.21 -28.06
CA ASP A 473 91.34 85.45 -27.40
C ASP A 473 89.99 85.42 -28.18
N GLY A 474 88.80 85.29 -27.55
CA GLY A 474 88.44 85.05 -26.13
C GLY A 474 86.97 85.39 -25.78
N SER A 475 86.38 84.63 -24.83
CA SER A 475 85.09 84.82 -24.10
C SER A 475 83.77 85.07 -24.87
N ASP A 476 82.94 84.01 -25.02
CA ASP A 476 81.45 84.13 -25.06
C ASP A 476 80.67 82.81 -24.74
N GLU A 477 81.36 81.69 -24.46
CA GLU A 477 80.79 80.33 -24.55
C GLU A 477 79.78 79.94 -23.45
N SER A 478 79.83 80.57 -22.27
CA SER A 478 79.11 80.10 -21.07
C SER A 478 77.60 80.33 -21.11
N LEU A 479 77.12 81.31 -21.88
CA LEU A 479 75.68 81.55 -22.07
C LEU A 479 75.09 80.62 -23.14
N GLN A 480 75.89 80.28 -24.15
CA GLN A 480 75.47 79.41 -25.25
C GLN A 480 75.33 77.96 -24.79
N ALA A 481 76.29 77.46 -24.00
CA ALA A 481 76.27 76.11 -23.42
C ALA A 481 74.99 75.85 -22.60
N LEU A 482 74.57 76.79 -21.74
CA LEU A 482 73.34 76.63 -20.95
C LEU A 482 72.07 76.53 -21.82
N SER A 483 72.03 77.22 -22.95
CA SER A 483 70.90 77.13 -23.90
C SER A 483 70.87 75.80 -24.66
N GLN A 484 72.04 75.19 -24.86
CA GLN A 484 72.20 73.89 -25.50
C GLN A 484 71.79 72.76 -24.53
N GLU A 485 72.29 72.79 -23.29
CA GLU A 485 71.96 71.80 -22.24
C GLU A 485 70.46 71.74 -21.94
N VAL A 486 69.78 72.90 -21.91
CA VAL A 486 68.33 72.99 -21.69
C VAL A 486 67.54 72.47 -22.89
N SER A 487 68.05 72.66 -24.12
CA SER A 487 67.41 72.11 -25.33
C SER A 487 67.54 70.58 -25.36
N GLN A 488 68.73 70.06 -25.02
CA GLN A 488 69.00 68.62 -24.95
C GLN A 488 68.16 67.93 -23.87
N CYS A 489 68.04 68.52 -22.67
CA CYS A 489 67.12 68.03 -21.62
C CYS A 489 65.66 67.91 -22.09
N VAL A 490 65.19 68.76 -23.02
CA VAL A 490 63.82 68.71 -23.55
C VAL A 490 63.66 67.58 -24.56
N GLU A 491 64.62 67.39 -25.46
CA GLU A 491 64.62 66.29 -26.44
C GLU A 491 64.73 64.91 -25.76
N GLU A 492 65.57 64.79 -24.72
CA GLU A 492 65.69 63.56 -23.93
C GLU A 492 64.36 63.21 -23.24
N VAL A 493 63.64 64.19 -22.66
CA VAL A 493 62.33 63.97 -22.04
C VAL A 493 61.26 63.56 -23.07
N ASP A 494 61.22 64.18 -24.24
CA ASP A 494 60.24 63.84 -25.29
C ASP A 494 60.49 62.42 -25.85
N SER A 495 61.77 62.03 -25.97
CA SER A 495 62.17 60.66 -26.34
C SER A 495 61.71 59.61 -25.32
N LEU A 496 61.81 59.91 -24.02
CA LEU A 496 61.35 59.03 -22.94
C LEU A 496 59.81 58.89 -22.91
N VAL A 497 59.08 59.95 -23.23
CA VAL A 497 57.60 59.91 -23.36
C VAL A 497 57.19 59.06 -24.57
N SER A 498 57.90 59.16 -25.69
CA SER A 498 57.68 58.33 -26.88
C SER A 498 57.97 56.85 -26.63
N LEU A 499 59.08 56.55 -25.94
CA LEU A 499 59.46 55.20 -25.51
C LEU A 499 58.42 54.59 -24.56
N ALA A 500 58.02 55.32 -23.52
CA ALA A 500 57.03 54.86 -22.54
C ALA A 500 55.67 54.54 -23.21
N SER A 501 55.27 55.38 -24.18
CA SER A 501 54.05 55.15 -24.98
C SER A 501 54.16 53.89 -25.84
N SER A 502 55.30 53.68 -26.51
CA SER A 502 55.55 52.51 -27.38
C SER A 502 55.53 51.19 -26.61
N ILE A 503 56.10 51.17 -25.40
CA ILE A 503 56.08 50.01 -24.50
C ILE A 503 54.65 49.70 -24.04
N PHE A 504 53.84 50.73 -23.74
CA PHE A 504 52.45 50.55 -23.30
C PHE A 504 51.51 50.05 -24.42
N GLU A 505 51.85 50.30 -25.69
CA GLU A 505 51.14 49.74 -26.85
C GLU A 505 51.58 48.31 -27.24
N GLY A 506 52.55 47.72 -26.52
CA GLY A 506 52.98 46.33 -26.74
C GLY A 506 53.80 46.09 -28.01
N LYS A 507 54.45 47.13 -28.55
CA LYS A 507 55.42 47.04 -29.65
C LYS A 507 56.84 46.90 -29.09
N GLU A 508 57.75 46.29 -29.83
CA GLU A 508 59.18 46.32 -29.45
C GLU A 508 59.69 47.78 -29.47
N PRO A 509 60.28 48.29 -28.37
CA PRO A 509 60.82 49.64 -28.33
C PRO A 509 62.09 49.75 -29.16
N ASP A 510 62.21 50.79 -29.98
CA ASP A 510 63.42 51.07 -30.73
C ASP A 510 64.52 51.59 -29.79
N MET A 511 65.39 50.66 -29.37
CA MET A 511 66.51 50.91 -28.45
C MET A 511 67.50 51.98 -28.94
N SER A 512 67.45 52.37 -30.22
CA SER A 512 68.22 53.49 -30.79
C SER A 512 67.95 54.81 -30.06
N LEU A 513 66.72 55.02 -29.59
CA LEU A 513 66.32 56.22 -28.84
C LEU A 513 66.89 56.25 -27.42
N LEU A 514 67.11 55.10 -26.79
CA LEU A 514 67.61 55.01 -25.41
C LEU A 514 69.13 55.31 -25.30
N LEU A 515 69.83 55.40 -26.42
CA LEU A 515 71.28 55.53 -26.50
C LEU A 515 71.74 56.87 -27.12
N GLY A 516 70.87 57.89 -27.10
CA GLY A 516 71.19 59.23 -27.62
C GLY A 516 71.34 59.28 -29.15
N GLY A 517 70.75 58.33 -29.87
CA GLY A 517 70.82 58.22 -31.34
C GLY A 517 70.01 59.28 -32.08
N GLY A 518 70.33 60.57 -31.88
CA GLY A 518 69.71 61.68 -32.60
C GLY A 518 69.85 61.54 -34.10
N ALA A 519 68.72 61.52 -34.82
CA ALA A 519 68.70 61.35 -36.26
C ALA A 519 69.24 62.61 -36.97
N THR A 520 70.48 62.54 -37.48
CA THR A 520 71.15 63.61 -38.23
C THR A 520 70.59 63.79 -39.65
N GLY A 521 69.30 64.13 -39.74
CA GLY A 521 68.63 64.51 -40.96
C GLY A 521 69.03 65.93 -41.39
N ASN A 522 69.83 66.04 -42.46
CA ASN A 522 70.21 67.33 -43.02
C ASN A 522 68.99 68.16 -43.46
N GLY A 523 68.68 69.22 -42.70
CA GLY A 523 67.62 70.18 -42.99
C GLY A 523 68.19 71.58 -43.24
N ASP A 524 68.67 71.83 -44.46
CA ASP A 524 69.08 73.17 -44.89
C ASP A 524 67.86 74.11 -44.96
N HIS A 525 67.78 75.09 -44.06
CA HIS A 525 67.68 76.49 -44.49
C HIS A 525 67.78 77.55 -43.37
N LYS A 526 68.59 78.57 -43.71
CA LYS A 526 68.37 80.02 -43.47
C LYS A 526 68.18 80.50 -42.03
N THR A 527 69.19 81.29 -41.64
CA THR A 527 68.99 82.53 -40.89
C THR A 527 67.78 83.34 -41.40
N ASP A 528 66.82 83.60 -40.52
CA ASP A 528 65.89 84.73 -40.67
C ASP A 528 65.49 85.26 -39.28
N SER A 529 65.39 86.59 -39.19
CA SER A 529 64.92 87.43 -38.09
C SER A 529 64.81 86.85 -36.67
N GLU A 530 65.76 87.24 -35.81
CA GLU A 530 65.49 88.09 -34.64
C GLU A 530 64.00 88.18 -34.21
N LEU A 531 63.51 87.16 -33.53
CA LEU A 531 62.24 87.19 -32.81
C LEU A 531 62.53 87.27 -31.31
N ASP A 532 62.00 88.33 -30.70
CA ASP A 532 62.13 88.69 -29.28
C ASP A 532 62.14 87.44 -28.36
N PRO A 533 63.18 87.26 -27.52
CA PRO A 533 63.29 86.11 -26.64
C PRO A 533 62.05 85.91 -25.74
N ALA A 534 61.32 86.97 -25.39
CA ALA A 534 60.06 86.87 -24.66
C ALA A 534 59.04 85.94 -25.37
N ARG A 535 58.92 86.02 -26.70
CA ARG A 535 58.02 85.17 -27.49
C ARG A 535 58.50 83.72 -27.57
N LYS A 536 59.82 83.50 -27.59
CA LYS A 536 60.40 82.15 -27.55
C LYS A 536 60.09 81.47 -26.21
N TYR A 537 60.24 82.21 -25.10
CA TYR A 537 59.82 81.74 -23.78
C TYR A 537 58.30 81.53 -23.66
N GLU A 538 57.47 82.34 -24.31
CA GLU A 538 56.01 82.16 -24.32
C GLU A 538 55.56 80.92 -25.11
N GLN A 539 56.21 80.60 -26.23
CA GLN A 539 56.04 79.33 -26.95
C GLN A 539 56.53 78.13 -26.14
N GLN A 540 57.69 78.24 -25.48
CA GLN A 540 58.20 77.18 -24.59
C GLN A 540 57.26 76.97 -23.39
N LEU A 541 56.73 78.04 -22.78
CA LEU A 541 55.79 77.96 -21.66
C LEU A 541 54.47 77.30 -22.07
N THR A 542 53.94 77.62 -23.25
CA THR A 542 52.71 76.98 -23.77
C THR A 542 52.93 75.52 -24.16
N GLN A 543 54.09 75.15 -24.69
CA GLN A 543 54.46 73.74 -24.90
C GLN A 543 54.65 72.99 -23.58
N VAL A 544 55.29 73.59 -22.56
CA VAL A 544 55.39 73.00 -21.20
C VAL A 544 54.02 72.83 -20.55
N GLN A 545 53.10 73.78 -20.73
CA GLN A 545 51.71 73.64 -20.27
C GLN A 545 50.95 72.53 -21.00
N LYS A 546 51.22 72.32 -22.30
CA LYS A 546 50.65 71.23 -23.10
C LYS A 546 51.19 69.87 -22.64
N ASN A 547 52.50 69.74 -22.46
CA ASN A 547 53.15 68.52 -21.96
C ASN A 547 52.67 68.21 -20.54
N ARG A 548 52.50 69.21 -19.67
CA ARG A 548 51.89 69.01 -18.33
C ARG A 548 50.48 68.42 -18.40
N LYS A 549 49.61 68.93 -19.28
CA LYS A 549 48.25 68.39 -19.46
C LYS A 549 48.28 66.93 -19.93
N GLU A 550 49.21 66.59 -20.82
CA GLU A 550 49.37 65.22 -21.32
C GLU A 550 49.94 64.28 -20.25
N ILE A 551 50.85 64.74 -19.39
CA ILE A 551 51.31 64.01 -18.19
C ILE A 551 50.16 63.76 -17.21
N GLU A 552 49.33 64.77 -16.94
CA GLU A 552 48.13 64.62 -16.09
C GLU A 552 47.18 63.56 -16.70
N ARG A 553 46.93 63.61 -18.02
CA ARG A 553 46.09 62.67 -18.78
C ARG A 553 46.67 61.24 -18.85
N LEU A 554 48.00 61.09 -18.83
CA LEU A 554 48.67 59.79 -18.77
C LEU A 554 48.59 59.22 -17.35
N ARG A 555 48.76 60.06 -16.32
CA ARG A 555 48.64 59.68 -14.90
C ARG A 555 47.23 59.21 -14.54
N GLU A 556 46.21 59.86 -15.11
CA GLU A 556 44.81 59.44 -15.02
C GLU A 556 44.61 58.03 -15.62
N LYS A 557 45.03 57.80 -16.88
CA LYS A 557 44.95 56.46 -17.51
C LYS A 557 45.76 55.37 -16.79
N VAL A 558 46.92 55.70 -16.21
CA VAL A 558 47.69 54.74 -15.40
C VAL A 558 46.92 54.39 -14.12
N THR A 559 46.26 55.36 -13.49
CA THR A 559 45.41 55.14 -12.32
C THR A 559 44.20 54.26 -12.67
N ASP A 560 43.52 54.52 -13.80
CA ASP A 560 42.44 53.67 -14.31
C ASP A 560 42.91 52.24 -14.62
N HIS A 561 44.09 52.09 -15.23
CA HIS A 561 44.64 50.76 -15.54
C HIS A 561 45.00 49.98 -14.27
N PHE A 562 45.57 50.63 -13.26
CA PHE A 562 45.80 50.01 -11.94
C PHE A 562 44.48 49.67 -11.24
N ALA A 563 43.48 50.55 -11.26
CA ALA A 563 42.16 50.30 -10.68
C ALA A 563 41.45 49.12 -11.37
N SER A 564 41.49 49.08 -12.71
CA SER A 564 40.96 47.97 -13.50
C SER A 564 41.70 46.66 -13.23
N LYS A 565 43.03 46.68 -13.13
CA LYS A 565 43.82 45.49 -12.81
C LYS A 565 43.54 44.96 -11.41
N VAL A 566 43.47 45.83 -10.40
CA VAL A 566 43.12 45.46 -9.01
C VAL A 566 41.68 44.93 -8.93
N ALA A 567 40.73 45.52 -9.67
CA ALA A 567 39.36 45.02 -9.74
C ALA A 567 39.27 43.63 -10.37
N ASN A 568 40.03 43.38 -11.45
CA ASN A 568 40.09 42.07 -12.10
C ASN A 568 40.77 41.01 -11.23
N GLU A 569 41.86 41.35 -10.52
CA GLU A 569 42.51 40.46 -9.56
C GLU A 569 41.60 40.16 -8.35
N CYS A 570 40.77 41.12 -7.94
CA CYS A 570 39.72 40.98 -6.92
C CYS A 570 38.41 40.32 -7.44
N HIS A 571 38.43 39.74 -8.65
CA HIS A 571 37.38 38.85 -9.17
C HIS A 571 37.89 37.41 -9.41
N LEU A 572 39.13 37.11 -9.00
CA LEU A 572 39.73 35.76 -9.03
C LEU A 572 40.10 35.22 -7.63
N GLN A 573 39.53 35.81 -6.57
CA GLN A 573 39.53 35.28 -5.19
C GLN A 573 38.10 35.11 -4.68
#